data_AF-A0A2T3AGK6-F1
#
_entry.id   AF-A0A2T3AGK6-F1
#
_cell.length_a   1.000
_cell.length_b   1.000
_cell.length_c   1.000
_cell.angle_alpha   90.00
_cell.angle_beta   90.00
_cell.angle_gamma   90.00
#
_symmetry.space_group_name_H-M   'P 1'
#
loop_
_entity.id
_entity.type
_entity.pdbx_description
1 polymer ?
#
loop_
_entity_poly.entity_id
_entity_poly.type
_entity_poly.pdbx_seq_one_letter_code
_entity_poly.pdbx_strand_id
1 'polypeptide(L)'
;MQFTTIVLAFAAAVSAAPSWGSCTFGEYECSRDGLSISQCDISGHFVEVGSCPEGDYCGYSDANDLPYCFGPNKAKRNGGPSPPYCATPGTYTCTPDNHGINVCNTQNQLVLNGNCPAGSHCQPLASAGGIPFCVSN
;
A
#
# COMPACT_ATOMS: atom_id res chain seq x y z
N MET A 1 18.51 -7.66 54.31
CA MET A 1 18.45 -7.86 52.85
C MET A 1 17.41 -6.89 52.32
N GLN A 2 17.81 -5.86 51.60
CA GLN A 2 16.90 -4.87 51.02
C GLN A 2 16.79 -5.18 49.53
N PHE A 3 15.58 -5.54 49.08
CA PHE A 3 15.29 -5.78 47.67
C PHE A 3 14.89 -4.45 47.03
N THR A 4 15.76 -3.93 46.18
CA THR A 4 15.56 -2.67 45.46
C THR A 4 14.56 -2.92 44.32
N THR A 5 13.34 -2.45 44.48
CA THR A 5 12.28 -2.47 43.45
C THR A 5 12.60 -1.44 42.37
N ILE A 6 12.93 -1.90 41.17
CA ILE A 6 13.08 -1.04 39.99
C ILE A 6 11.69 -0.90 39.36
N VAL A 7 11.07 0.27 39.52
CA VAL A 7 9.85 0.64 38.80
C VAL A 7 10.24 1.11 37.41
N LEU A 8 9.97 0.27 36.40
CA LEU A 8 10.01 0.67 34.99
C LEU A 8 8.82 1.58 34.72
N ALA A 9 9.07 2.89 34.72
CA ALA A 9 8.12 3.85 34.19
C ALA A 9 8.07 3.67 32.67
N PHE A 10 6.99 3.05 32.18
CA PHE A 10 6.62 3.16 30.77
C PHE A 10 6.26 4.63 30.52
N ALA A 11 7.21 5.36 29.94
CA ALA A 11 6.91 6.63 29.30
C ALA A 11 5.93 6.32 28.16
N ALA A 12 4.63 6.52 28.40
CA ALA A 12 3.69 6.73 27.32
C ALA A 12 4.17 8.01 26.62
N ALA A 13 4.91 7.83 25.52
CA ALA A 13 5.18 8.89 24.60
C ALA A 13 3.83 9.26 23.97
N VAL A 14 3.08 10.14 24.63
CA VAL A 14 2.09 10.97 23.94
C VAL A 14 2.94 11.88 23.07
N SER A 15 3.27 11.41 21.87
CA SER A 15 3.76 12.27 20.82
C SER A 15 2.61 13.20 20.48
N ALA A 16 2.54 14.34 21.17
CA ALA A 16 1.81 15.50 20.71
C ALA A 16 2.39 15.82 19.33
N ALA A 17 1.70 15.35 18.30
CA ALA A 17 2.10 15.56 16.93
C ALA A 17 2.10 17.08 16.67
N PRO A 18 3.11 17.61 15.99
CA PRO A 18 3.13 19.02 15.61
C PRO A 18 1.86 19.35 14.81
N SER A 19 1.33 20.55 14.96
CA SER A 19 0.14 21.02 14.24
C SER A 19 0.51 21.37 12.79
N TRP A 20 0.33 20.43 11.87
CA TRP A 20 0.49 20.68 10.43
C TRP A 20 -0.88 20.97 9.85
N GLY A 21 -1.14 22.24 9.56
CA GLY A 21 -2.20 22.70 8.67
C GLY A 21 -3.61 22.47 9.21
N SER A 22 -4.36 23.56 9.35
CA SER A 22 -5.82 23.45 9.38
C SER A 22 -6.28 22.64 8.17
N CYS A 23 -6.92 21.49 8.41
CA CYS A 23 -7.51 20.66 7.37
C CYS A 23 -9.00 20.99 7.19
N THR A 24 -9.61 20.51 6.11
CA THR A 24 -11.05 20.67 5.90
C THR A 24 -11.79 19.54 6.61
N PHE A 25 -12.81 19.85 7.40
CA PHE A 25 -13.63 18.83 8.08
C PHE A 25 -14.06 17.72 7.10
N GLY A 26 -13.82 16.47 7.50
CA GLY A 26 -14.16 15.29 6.71
C GLY A 26 -13.14 14.88 5.65
N GLU A 27 -12.05 15.63 5.49
CA GLU A 27 -10.88 15.24 4.71
C GLU A 27 -10.19 14.03 5.34
N TYR A 28 -9.66 13.13 4.53
CA TYR A 28 -8.96 11.93 4.99
C TYR A 28 -7.52 11.92 4.49
N GLU A 29 -6.61 11.45 5.31
CA GLU A 29 -5.22 11.24 4.92
C GLU A 29 -4.66 9.93 5.48
N CYS A 30 -3.55 9.48 4.89
CA CYS A 30 -2.72 8.48 5.55
C CYS A 30 -1.89 9.14 6.64
N SER A 31 -1.77 8.45 7.77
CA SER A 31 -0.86 8.83 8.83
C SER A 31 0.58 8.92 8.31
N ARG A 32 1.40 9.69 9.02
CA ARG A 32 2.78 9.95 8.61
C ARG A 32 3.65 8.70 8.56
N ASP A 33 3.38 7.72 9.41
CA ASP A 33 4.05 6.42 9.40
C ASP A 33 3.49 5.47 8.34
N GLY A 34 2.40 5.84 7.67
CA GLY A 34 1.74 5.02 6.66
C GLY A 34 1.07 3.79 7.24
N LEU A 35 0.70 3.80 8.52
CA LEU A 35 0.13 2.65 9.22
C LEU A 35 -1.31 2.87 9.70
N SER A 36 -1.87 4.06 9.53
CA SER A 36 -3.25 4.36 9.90
C SER A 36 -3.88 5.39 8.97
N ILE A 37 -5.19 5.50 9.03
CA ILE A 37 -5.99 6.50 8.34
C ILE A 37 -6.41 7.54 9.36
N SER A 38 -6.22 8.81 9.00
CA SER A 38 -6.66 9.96 9.77
C SER A 38 -7.80 10.68 9.07
N GLN A 39 -8.70 11.26 9.84
CA GLN A 39 -9.75 12.15 9.36
C GLN A 39 -9.61 13.52 10.02
N CYS A 40 -9.85 14.58 9.26
CA CYS A 40 -9.94 15.92 9.79
C CYS A 40 -11.22 16.10 10.61
N ASP A 41 -11.06 16.39 11.90
CA ASP A 41 -12.15 16.65 12.83
C ASP A 41 -12.75 18.06 12.65
N ILE A 42 -13.78 18.37 13.44
CA ILE A 42 -14.45 19.69 13.44
C ILE A 42 -13.55 20.83 13.93
N SER A 43 -12.45 20.50 14.60
CA SER A 43 -11.46 21.45 15.11
C SER A 43 -10.40 21.79 14.05
N GLY A 44 -10.47 21.15 12.88
CA GLY A 44 -9.47 21.30 11.81
C GLY A 44 -8.18 20.52 12.08
N HIS A 45 -8.26 19.44 12.87
CA HIS A 45 -7.11 18.59 13.19
C HIS A 45 -7.32 17.17 12.66
N PHE A 46 -6.28 16.59 12.08
CA PHE A 46 -6.28 15.18 11.74
C PHE A 46 -6.22 14.32 13.01
N VAL A 47 -7.21 13.45 13.14
CA VAL A 47 -7.31 12.45 14.19
C VAL A 47 -7.34 11.06 13.56
N GLU A 48 -6.63 10.11 14.16
CA GLU A 48 -6.64 8.73 13.67
C GLU A 48 -8.04 8.12 13.82
N VAL A 49 -8.59 7.61 12.72
CA VAL A 49 -9.89 6.93 12.68
C VAL A 49 -9.77 5.41 12.58
N GLY A 50 -8.60 4.91 12.17
CA GLY A 50 -8.33 3.47 12.18
C GLY A 50 -6.92 3.11 11.77
N SER A 51 -6.32 2.19 12.50
CA SER A 51 -5.03 1.59 12.16
C SER A 51 -5.20 0.52 11.08
N CYS A 52 -4.19 0.37 10.22
CA CYS A 52 -4.14 -0.71 9.25
C CYS A 52 -3.83 -2.05 9.94
N PRO A 53 -4.34 -3.17 9.38
CA PRO A 53 -4.00 -4.51 9.87
C PRO A 53 -2.49 -4.76 9.88
N GLU A 54 -2.02 -5.71 10.71
CA GLU A 54 -0.60 -6.06 10.75
C GLU A 54 -0.08 -6.49 9.38
N GLY A 55 0.98 -5.82 8.92
CA GLY A 55 1.60 -6.06 7.61
C GLY A 55 1.00 -5.23 6.46
N ASP A 56 -0.13 -4.56 6.69
CA ASP A 56 -0.71 -3.63 5.73
C ASP A 56 -0.06 -2.24 5.84
N TYR A 57 -0.24 -1.42 4.82
CA TYR A 57 0.16 -0.01 4.83
C TYR A 57 -0.97 0.88 4.27
N CYS A 58 -1.06 2.11 4.76
CA CYS A 58 -1.95 3.12 4.23
C CYS A 58 -1.38 3.72 2.93
N GLY A 59 -2.20 3.81 1.90
CA GLY A 59 -1.92 4.60 0.70
C GLY A 59 -3.19 5.19 0.11
N TYR A 60 -3.07 5.94 -0.98
CA TYR A 60 -4.22 6.52 -1.67
C TYR A 60 -4.65 5.65 -2.86
N SER A 61 -5.97 5.43 -2.94
CA SER A 61 -6.61 4.74 -4.06
C SER A 61 -6.64 5.62 -5.30
N ASP A 62 -6.17 5.11 -6.43
CA ASP A 62 -6.19 5.85 -7.70
C ASP A 62 -7.61 6.11 -8.25
N ALA A 63 -8.64 5.43 -7.70
CA ALA A 63 -10.02 5.54 -8.18
C ALA A 63 -10.74 6.79 -7.65
N ASN A 64 -10.35 7.26 -6.47
CA ASN A 64 -11.09 8.28 -5.73
C ASN A 64 -10.21 9.14 -4.81
N ASP A 65 -8.89 8.95 -4.84
CA ASP A 65 -7.91 9.67 -4.05
C ASP A 65 -8.19 9.62 -2.53
N LEU A 66 -8.83 8.53 -2.08
CA LEU A 66 -9.09 8.28 -0.67
C LEU A 66 -8.05 7.32 -0.08
N PRO A 67 -7.64 7.53 1.17
CA PRO A 67 -6.72 6.63 1.85
C PRO A 67 -7.38 5.28 2.15
N TYR A 68 -6.60 4.20 1.98
CA TYR A 68 -6.99 2.81 2.18
C TYR A 68 -5.80 2.00 2.70
N CYS A 69 -6.09 0.95 3.47
CA CYS A 69 -5.08 -0.04 3.86
C CYS A 69 -4.87 -1.06 2.75
N PHE A 70 -3.61 -1.30 2.39
CA PHE A 70 -3.17 -2.22 1.36
C PHE A 70 -2.35 -3.36 1.99
N GLY A 71 -2.68 -4.60 1.62
CA GLY A 71 -2.03 -5.80 2.17
C GLY A 71 -0.52 -5.92 1.93
N PRO A 72 0.18 -6.77 2.70
CA PRO A 72 1.64 -6.98 2.67
C PRO A 72 2.21 -7.44 1.33
N ASN A 73 1.36 -7.75 0.34
CA ASN A 73 1.76 -8.17 -1.01
C ASN A 73 1.09 -7.34 -2.11
N LYS A 74 1.05 -6.01 -1.91
CA LYS A 74 0.93 -5.06 -3.01
C LYS A 74 2.32 -4.54 -3.31
N ALA A 75 2.83 -4.92 -4.47
CA ALA A 75 4.12 -4.48 -5.01
C ALA A 75 4.36 -2.99 -4.72
N LYS A 76 5.40 -2.72 -3.93
CA LYS A 76 6.11 -1.46 -3.76
C LYS A 76 5.49 -0.25 -4.48
N ARG A 77 4.71 0.57 -3.77
CA ARG A 77 4.83 2.04 -3.92
C ARG A 77 5.89 2.54 -2.95
N ASN A 78 7.11 2.03 -3.08
CA ASN A 78 8.28 2.70 -2.53
C ASN A 78 8.68 3.78 -3.54
N GLY A 79 9.16 4.93 -3.06
CA GLY A 79 9.87 5.94 -3.85
C GLY A 79 11.19 5.42 -4.45
N GLY A 80 11.14 4.26 -5.11
CA GLY A 80 12.11 3.78 -6.07
C GLY A 80 11.75 4.26 -7.48
N PRO A 81 12.57 3.94 -8.49
CA PRO A 81 12.39 4.45 -9.85
C PRO A 81 10.96 4.17 -10.32
N SER A 82 10.38 5.14 -11.02
CA SER A 82 9.02 5.11 -11.56
C SER A 82 8.61 3.71 -12.06
N PRO A 83 7.32 3.33 -11.94
CA PRO A 83 6.85 2.06 -12.44
C PRO A 83 7.36 1.84 -13.87
N PRO A 84 7.79 0.61 -14.23
CA PRO A 84 8.34 0.36 -15.55
C PRO A 84 7.35 0.82 -16.62
N TYR A 85 7.86 1.59 -17.59
CA TYR A 85 7.05 2.09 -18.68
C TYR A 85 6.54 0.94 -19.57
N CYS A 86 5.33 1.10 -20.07
CA CYS A 86 4.75 0.22 -21.09
C CYS A 86 4.14 1.06 -22.22
N ALA A 87 4.35 0.62 -23.46
CA ALA A 87 3.96 1.39 -24.64
C ALA A 87 2.44 1.41 -24.88
N THR A 88 1.72 0.37 -24.44
CA THR A 88 0.33 0.15 -24.82
C THR A 88 -0.55 -0.08 -23.59
N PRO A 89 -1.34 0.90 -23.16
CA PRO A 89 -2.32 0.72 -22.10
C PRO A 89 -3.25 -0.46 -22.35
N GLY A 90 -3.64 -1.16 -21.30
CA GLY A 90 -4.47 -2.36 -21.35
C GLY A 90 -3.73 -3.65 -21.73
N THR A 91 -2.42 -3.59 -22.00
CA THR A 91 -1.60 -4.79 -22.16
C THR A 91 -1.27 -5.44 -20.83
N TYR A 92 -1.15 -6.75 -20.83
CA TYR A 92 -0.78 -7.54 -19.66
C TYR A 92 0.58 -8.19 -19.86
N THR A 93 1.40 -8.23 -18.81
CA THR A 93 2.69 -8.93 -18.82
C THR A 93 2.86 -9.75 -17.54
N CYS A 94 3.74 -10.75 -17.54
CA CYS A 94 4.17 -11.34 -16.28
C CYS A 94 4.99 -10.33 -15.47
N THR A 95 4.96 -10.47 -14.14
CA THR A 95 5.92 -9.81 -13.27
C THR A 95 7.34 -10.36 -13.53
N PRO A 96 8.41 -9.61 -13.21
CA PRO A 96 9.78 -10.06 -13.47
C PRO A 96 10.16 -11.39 -12.79
N ASP A 97 9.50 -11.70 -11.68
CA ASP A 97 9.67 -12.95 -10.92
C ASP A 97 8.70 -14.06 -11.34
N ASN A 98 7.85 -13.83 -12.35
CA ASN A 98 6.81 -14.74 -12.84
C ASN A 98 5.81 -15.20 -11.77
N HIS A 99 5.62 -14.44 -10.69
CA HIS A 99 4.64 -14.77 -9.64
C HIS A 99 3.36 -13.95 -9.71
N GLY A 100 3.21 -13.11 -10.73
CA GLY A 100 2.01 -12.31 -10.94
C GLY A 100 1.89 -11.79 -12.35
N ILE A 101 0.80 -11.06 -12.57
CA ILE A 101 0.46 -10.43 -13.83
C ILE A 101 0.38 -8.93 -13.58
N ASN A 102 1.13 -8.17 -14.36
CA ASN A 102 1.01 -6.71 -14.46
C ASN A 102 0.02 -6.33 -15.56
N VAL A 103 -0.63 -5.19 -15.40
CA VAL A 103 -1.38 -4.49 -16.44
C VAL A 103 -0.75 -3.13 -16.69
N CYS A 104 -0.69 -2.71 -17.95
CA CYS A 104 -0.31 -1.37 -18.34
C CYS A 104 -1.49 -0.43 -18.11
N ASN A 105 -1.39 0.51 -17.17
CA ASN A 105 -2.46 1.49 -16.92
C ASN A 105 -2.48 2.59 -18.00
N THR A 106 -3.43 3.53 -17.89
CA THR A 106 -3.59 4.65 -18.83
C THR A 106 -2.48 5.70 -18.71
N GLN A 107 -1.69 5.68 -17.64
CA GLN A 107 -0.48 6.48 -17.46
C GLN A 107 0.79 5.80 -18.01
N ASN A 108 0.65 4.71 -18.78
CA ASN A 108 1.77 3.95 -19.35
C ASN A 108 2.69 3.31 -18.29
N GLN A 109 2.12 2.90 -17.16
CA GLN A 109 2.83 2.27 -16.05
C GLN A 109 2.42 0.81 -15.91
N LEU A 110 3.39 -0.10 -15.77
CA LEU A 110 3.13 -1.47 -15.36
C LEU A 110 2.79 -1.52 -13.87
N VAL A 111 1.53 -1.86 -13.57
CA VAL A 111 1.02 -2.03 -12.20
C VAL A 111 0.58 -3.47 -12.00
N LEU A 112 0.76 -4.01 -10.79
CA LEU A 112 0.37 -5.38 -10.48
C LEU A 112 -1.16 -5.53 -10.53
N ASN A 113 -1.64 -6.38 -11.43
CA ASN A 113 -3.07 -6.71 -11.57
C ASN A 113 -3.47 -7.87 -10.65
N GLY A 114 -2.59 -8.84 -10.45
CA GLY A 114 -2.86 -9.97 -9.55
C GLY A 114 -1.68 -10.93 -9.41
N ASN A 115 -1.64 -11.63 -8.28
CA ASN A 115 -0.65 -12.67 -8.02
C ASN A 115 -1.14 -14.03 -8.51
N CYS A 116 -0.21 -14.88 -8.92
CA CYS A 116 -0.50 -16.27 -9.22
C CYS A 116 -0.72 -17.07 -7.92
N PRO A 117 -1.66 -18.04 -7.93
CA PRO A 117 -1.86 -18.97 -6.82
C PRO A 117 -0.58 -19.69 -6.40
N ALA A 118 -0.53 -20.16 -5.15
CA ALA A 118 0.58 -20.98 -4.69
C ALA A 118 0.78 -22.23 -5.57
N GLY A 119 2.04 -22.52 -5.92
CA GLY A 119 2.38 -23.65 -6.81
C GLY A 119 2.19 -23.37 -8.31
N SER A 120 1.79 -22.16 -8.68
CA SER A 120 1.66 -21.72 -10.08
C SER A 120 2.63 -20.58 -10.42
N HIS A 121 2.91 -20.40 -11.71
CA HIS A 121 3.72 -19.31 -12.24
C HIS A 121 3.03 -18.64 -13.43
N CYS A 122 3.36 -17.39 -13.66
CA CYS A 122 2.92 -16.64 -14.82
C CYS A 122 3.71 -17.08 -16.06
N GLN A 123 2.99 -17.36 -17.14
CA GLN A 123 3.58 -17.63 -18.44
C GLN A 123 2.75 -16.94 -19.53
N PRO A 124 3.35 -16.41 -20.61
CA PRO A 124 2.59 -15.96 -21.78
C PRO A 124 2.04 -17.15 -22.57
N LEU A 125 0.74 -17.13 -22.90
CA LEU A 125 0.13 -18.19 -23.70
C LEU A 125 0.21 -17.85 -25.19
N ALA A 126 1.02 -18.59 -25.95
CA ALA A 126 1.09 -18.40 -27.40
C ALA A 126 -0.28 -18.58 -28.08
N SER A 127 -1.11 -19.52 -27.60
CA SER A 127 -2.45 -19.75 -28.13
C SER A 127 -3.48 -18.66 -27.78
N ALA A 128 -3.15 -17.75 -26.85
CA ALA A 128 -3.95 -16.56 -26.56
C ALA A 128 -3.25 -15.28 -27.01
N GLY A 129 -2.44 -15.34 -28.09
CA GLY A 129 -1.77 -14.15 -28.62
C GLY A 129 -0.72 -13.57 -27.67
N GLY A 130 -0.15 -14.38 -26.77
CA GLY A 130 0.87 -13.95 -25.81
C GLY A 130 0.31 -13.37 -24.51
N ILE A 131 -1.00 -13.45 -24.27
CA ILE A 131 -1.61 -12.98 -23.01
C ILE A 131 -1.06 -13.82 -21.84
N PRO A 132 -0.56 -13.18 -20.77
CA PRO A 132 -0.08 -13.87 -19.58
C PRO A 132 -1.22 -14.49 -18.77
N PHE A 133 -0.92 -15.63 -18.17
CA PHE A 133 -1.86 -16.41 -17.35
C PHE A 133 -1.06 -17.23 -16.33
N CYS A 134 -1.69 -17.57 -15.22
CA CYS A 134 -1.07 -18.40 -14.20
C CYS A 134 -1.27 -19.88 -14.56
N VAL A 135 -0.17 -20.60 -14.72
CA VAL A 135 -0.11 -22.04 -14.97
C VAL A 135 0.40 -22.77 -13.76
N SER A 136 -0.17 -23.94 -13.47
CA SER A 136 0.43 -24.86 -12.51
C SER A 136 1.76 -25.38 -13.05
N ASN A 137 2.71 -25.62 -12.15
CA ASN A 137 3.94 -26.37 -12.46
C ASN A 137 3.64 -27.83 -12.83
#